data_AF-A0A9E2CV04-F1
#
_entry.id   AF-A0A9E2CV04-F1
#
_cell.length_a   1.000
_cell.length_b   1.000
_cell.length_c   1.000
_cell.angle_alpha   90.00
_cell.angle_beta   90.00
_cell.angle_gamma   90.00
#
_symmetry.space_group_name_H-M   'P 1'
#
loop_
_entity.id
_entity.type
_entity.pdbx_description
1 polymer ?
#
loop_
_entity_poly.entity_id
_entity_poly.type
_entity_poly.pdbx_seq_one_letter_code
_entity_poly.pdbx_strand_id
1 'polypeptide(L)'
;MSEHEAMQALQLMVDRLQPVQRVRRGLLGDSNGTVMVADRPGWAYIRYREGQLSIVRYLIPEQLPDGCPVVVGKRHPGDAYEQVLAVDWVMYATAPTESSVTQHDTPAIDLSDLSPGKVVPTDPASLSVDVRAFLYVNGDSAVEYGGGAIDLTANVPGVAGHRYVLVYMDLDTDSLAAENGDIVAVALTAAAPDVPESGLPLGIVDLENGEATITGDDIAQYKAMYLSVGTFTTFLALGDTPATYAGSGEYLVRVNAGEDALEFVAGGGNFLALDDTPASYVGSGGMAAVVNVAEDALEFATPGWVVERDALIPAGKDAFFVGPLRVVAGVTLTVNGDLYIL
;
A
#
# COMPACT_ATOMS: atom_id res chain seq x y z
N MET A 1 38.01 32.69 -28.92
CA MET A 1 37.54 32.24 -27.61
C MET A 1 38.21 30.92 -27.34
N SER A 2 39.06 30.87 -26.31
CA SER A 2 39.69 29.61 -25.89
C SER A 2 38.64 28.67 -25.30
N GLU A 3 38.93 27.37 -25.27
CA GLU A 3 38.05 26.37 -24.63
C GLU A 3 37.76 26.73 -23.17
N HIS A 4 38.74 27.34 -22.48
CA HIS A 4 38.57 27.84 -21.11
C HIS A 4 37.56 28.99 -21.02
N GLU A 5 37.62 29.96 -21.95
CA GLU A 5 36.67 31.07 -22.01
C GLU A 5 35.26 30.58 -22.40
N ALA A 6 35.17 29.58 -23.28
CA ALA A 6 33.91 28.96 -23.67
C ALA A 6 33.24 28.21 -22.50
N MET A 7 34.03 27.47 -21.73
CA MET A 7 33.58 26.77 -20.52
C MET A 7 33.14 27.75 -19.42
N GLN A 8 33.88 28.86 -19.22
CA GLN A 8 33.48 29.91 -18.27
C GLN A 8 32.18 30.61 -18.70
N ALA A 9 32.02 30.91 -19.98
CA ALA A 9 30.81 31.53 -20.50
C ALA A 9 29.60 30.58 -20.38
N LEU A 10 29.79 29.29 -20.64
CA LEU A 10 28.74 28.28 -20.47
C LEU A 10 28.34 28.13 -19.00
N GLN A 11 29.31 28.07 -18.08
CA GLN A 11 29.04 28.00 -16.64
C GLN A 11 28.27 29.23 -16.15
N LEU A 12 28.67 30.44 -16.56
CA LEU A 12 27.95 31.67 -16.23
C LEU A 12 26.53 31.72 -16.80
N MET A 13 26.31 31.12 -17.97
CA MET A 13 24.97 31.02 -18.56
C MET A 13 24.11 30.00 -17.82
N VAL A 14 24.69 28.86 -17.41
CA VAL A 14 24.03 27.86 -16.54
C VAL A 14 23.67 28.49 -15.20
N ASP A 15 24.59 29.20 -14.56
CA ASP A 15 24.37 29.85 -13.26
C ASP A 15 23.30 30.96 -13.34
N ARG A 16 23.16 31.64 -14.49
CA ARG A 16 22.09 32.61 -14.74
C ARG A 16 20.73 31.98 -15.04
N LEU A 17 20.72 30.80 -15.66
CA LEU A 17 19.50 30.07 -16.01
C LEU A 17 18.97 29.23 -14.85
N GLN A 18 19.84 28.86 -13.91
CA GLN A 18 19.43 28.24 -12.65
C GLN A 18 18.80 29.32 -11.76
N PRO A 19 17.52 29.18 -11.38
CA PRO A 19 16.90 30.04 -10.39
C PRO A 19 17.79 30.07 -9.14
N VAL A 20 18.19 31.25 -8.70
CA VAL A 20 18.95 31.43 -7.46
C VAL A 20 18.20 30.68 -6.36
N GLN A 21 18.78 29.58 -5.89
CA GLN A 21 18.18 28.78 -4.84
C GLN A 21 18.07 29.67 -3.61
N ARG A 22 16.84 29.90 -3.15
CA ARG A 22 16.60 30.61 -1.90
C ARG A 22 17.01 29.68 -0.76
N VAL A 23 18.26 29.80 -0.35
CA VAL A 23 18.78 29.11 0.83
C VAL A 23 18.57 29.97 2.07
N ARG A 24 18.35 29.31 3.20
CA ARG A 24 18.24 29.94 4.51
C ARG A 24 19.08 29.19 5.53
N ARG A 25 19.57 29.91 6.53
CA ARG A 25 20.35 29.36 7.64
C ARG A 25 19.41 29.03 8.80
N GLY A 26 19.66 27.90 9.44
CA GLY A 26 18.98 27.48 10.67
C GLY A 26 19.95 26.71 11.56
N LEU A 27 19.52 26.36 12.76
CA LEU A 27 20.22 25.44 13.64
C LEU A 27 19.49 24.10 13.60
N LEU A 28 20.22 22.99 13.47
CA LEU A 28 19.69 21.68 13.80
C LEU A 28 19.20 21.74 15.26
N GLY A 29 18.00 21.25 15.53
CA GLY A 29 17.31 21.43 16.79
C GLY A 29 17.74 20.45 17.88
N ASP A 30 16.85 20.23 18.83
CA ASP A 30 17.00 19.49 20.09
C ASP A 30 17.04 17.95 19.93
N SER A 31 17.82 17.42 18.99
CA SER A 31 18.03 15.99 18.72
C SER A 31 16.81 15.27 18.14
N ASN A 32 15.64 15.91 18.10
CA ASN A 32 14.40 15.37 17.52
C ASN A 32 14.26 15.62 16.00
N GLY A 33 15.33 15.98 15.30
CA GLY A 33 15.26 16.37 13.87
C GLY A 33 14.58 17.72 13.61
N THR A 34 14.30 18.47 14.67
CA THR A 34 13.80 19.85 14.64
C THR A 34 14.83 20.77 13.95
N VAL A 35 14.44 21.87 13.30
CA VAL A 35 15.40 22.91 12.86
C VAL A 35 14.94 24.25 13.40
N MET A 36 15.73 24.84 14.30
CA MET A 36 15.45 26.13 14.93
C MET A 36 15.87 27.27 14.00
N VAL A 37 14.93 28.14 13.64
CA VAL A 37 15.20 29.36 12.86
C VAL A 37 15.05 30.56 13.79
N ALA A 38 15.95 31.53 13.68
CA ALA A 38 15.84 32.79 14.41
C ALA A 38 14.44 33.40 14.20
N ASP A 39 13.83 33.86 15.29
CA ASP A 39 12.45 34.37 15.39
C ASP A 39 11.31 33.32 15.37
N ARG A 40 11.60 32.01 15.34
CA ARG A 40 10.59 30.92 15.40
C ARG A 40 11.09 29.64 16.11
N PRO A 41 11.21 29.63 17.46
CA PRO A 41 11.65 28.45 18.21
C PRO A 41 10.56 27.35 18.29
N GLY A 42 10.94 26.08 18.16
CA GLY A 42 10.12 24.90 18.53
C GLY A 42 9.42 24.13 17.40
N TRP A 43 9.93 24.12 16.16
CA TRP A 43 9.25 23.45 15.02
C TRP A 43 10.13 22.38 14.36
N ALA A 44 9.70 21.11 14.43
CA ALA A 44 10.09 20.09 13.46
C ALA A 44 9.29 20.32 12.19
N TYR A 45 9.95 20.55 11.04
CA TYR A 45 9.22 20.98 9.85
C TYR A 45 8.48 19.83 9.16
N ILE A 46 7.15 19.84 9.29
CA ILE A 46 6.20 19.63 8.20
C ILE A 46 5.77 21.02 7.73
N ARG A 47 5.93 21.37 6.44
CA ARG A 47 5.35 22.61 5.90
C ARG A 47 4.03 22.29 5.21
N TYR A 48 2.95 22.93 5.68
CA TYR A 48 1.68 23.02 4.97
C TYR A 48 1.67 24.27 4.09
N ARG A 49 1.50 24.11 2.77
CA ARG A 49 1.13 25.21 1.87
C ARG A 49 0.36 24.63 0.68
N GLU A 50 -0.82 25.17 0.40
CA GLU A 50 -1.68 24.76 -0.73
C GLU A 50 -2.16 23.30 -0.68
N GLY A 51 -2.36 22.74 0.53
CA GLY A 51 -3.03 21.45 0.69
C GLY A 51 -2.16 20.20 0.50
N GLN A 52 -0.83 20.34 0.38
CA GLN A 52 0.09 19.19 0.34
C GLN A 52 1.12 19.22 1.48
N LEU A 53 1.31 18.05 2.10
CA LEU A 53 2.33 17.76 3.11
C LEU A 53 3.68 17.52 2.43
N SER A 54 4.75 18.03 3.03
CA SER A 54 6.12 17.86 2.52
C SER A 54 7.07 17.43 3.62
N ILE A 55 7.70 16.25 3.44
CA ILE A 55 8.68 15.66 4.36
C ILE A 55 10.08 16.15 3.98
N VAL A 56 10.85 16.61 4.96
CA VAL A 56 12.29 16.89 4.80
C VAL A 56 13.07 15.61 5.06
N ARG A 57 13.78 15.09 4.05
CA ARG A 57 14.61 13.89 4.21
C ARG A 57 16.02 14.28 4.67
N TYR A 58 16.41 13.83 5.85
CA TYR A 58 17.80 13.92 6.31
C TYR A 58 18.63 12.87 5.55
N LEU A 59 19.50 13.32 4.64
CA LEU A 59 20.26 12.46 3.71
C LEU A 59 21.76 12.43 4.02
N ILE A 60 22.21 13.10 5.07
CA ILE A 60 23.61 13.06 5.50
C ILE A 60 23.77 11.82 6.40
N PRO A 61 24.72 10.91 6.10
CA PRO A 61 24.96 9.71 6.91
C PRO A 61 25.59 10.00 8.29
N GLU A 62 25.90 11.27 8.57
CA GLU A 62 26.54 11.73 9.79
C GLU A 62 25.51 12.41 10.69
N GLN A 63 25.45 11.96 11.94
CA GLN A 63 24.65 12.61 12.98
C GLN A 63 25.33 13.95 13.33
N LEU A 64 24.64 15.05 13.03
CA LEU A 64 25.11 16.38 13.40
C LEU A 64 24.66 16.69 14.83
N PRO A 65 25.49 17.39 15.63
CA PRO A 65 25.10 17.76 16.98
C PRO A 65 23.91 18.72 16.98
N ASP A 66 23.17 18.72 18.09
CA ASP A 66 22.14 19.72 18.34
C ASP A 66 22.74 21.13 18.30
N GLY A 67 21.95 22.06 17.78
CA GLY A 67 22.42 23.42 17.50
C GLY A 67 23.37 23.52 16.31
N CYS A 68 23.65 22.43 15.56
CA CYS A 68 24.56 22.51 14.42
C CYS A 68 23.99 23.45 13.35
N PRO A 69 24.72 24.50 12.95
CA PRO A 69 24.24 25.42 11.95
C PRO A 69 24.16 24.71 10.59
N VAL A 70 22.99 24.76 9.96
CA VAL A 70 22.70 24.09 8.69
C VAL A 70 22.16 25.08 7.65
N VAL A 71 22.42 24.76 6.38
CA VAL A 71 21.83 25.44 5.23
C VAL A 71 20.67 24.62 4.72
N VAL A 72 19.49 25.22 4.66
CA VAL A 72 18.25 24.59 4.17
C VAL A 72 17.82 25.24 2.87
N GLY A 73 17.44 24.42 1.88
CA GLY A 73 16.94 24.87 0.58
C GLY A 73 16.53 23.69 -0.30
N LYS A 74 16.05 23.95 -1.52
CA LYS A 74 15.72 22.86 -2.47
C LYS A 74 16.99 22.34 -3.14
N ARG A 75 17.12 21.01 -3.36
CA ARG A 75 18.28 20.45 -4.09
C ARG A 75 18.27 20.91 -5.55
N HIS A 76 17.08 20.90 -6.13
CA HIS A 76 16.78 21.35 -7.48
C HIS A 76 15.60 22.33 -7.44
N PRO A 77 15.58 23.34 -8.31
CA PRO A 77 14.49 24.33 -8.36
C PRO A 77 13.09 23.72 -8.52
N GLY A 78 13.01 22.57 -9.20
CA GLY A 78 11.79 21.81 -9.41
C GLY A 78 11.42 20.82 -8.30
N ASP A 79 12.26 20.67 -7.27
CA ASP A 79 11.93 19.77 -6.16
C ASP A 79 10.69 20.26 -5.44
N ALA A 80 9.81 19.33 -5.10
CA ALA A 80 8.64 19.62 -4.28
C ALA A 80 9.04 20.11 -2.87
N TYR A 81 10.23 19.73 -2.40
CA TYR A 81 10.62 19.83 -0.99
C TYR A 81 11.95 20.58 -0.78
N GLU A 82 12.05 21.31 0.34
CA GLU A 82 13.33 21.82 0.84
C GLU A 82 14.01 20.73 1.68
N GLN A 83 15.34 20.71 1.68
CA GLN A 83 16.17 19.76 2.41
C GLN A 83 17.37 20.45 3.06
N VAL A 84 17.96 19.80 4.07
CA VAL A 84 19.28 20.19 4.59
C VAL A 84 20.29 19.95 3.48
N LEU A 85 20.83 21.03 2.92
CA LEU A 85 21.75 20.98 1.78
C LEU A 85 23.20 20.75 2.24
N ALA A 86 23.58 21.36 3.36
CA ALA A 86 24.91 21.26 3.92
C ALA A 86 24.93 21.74 5.38
N VAL A 87 25.98 21.37 6.11
CA VAL A 87 26.40 22.07 7.33
C VAL A 87 26.89 23.47 6.95
N ASP A 88 26.47 24.49 7.67
CA ASP A 88 27.03 25.83 7.55
C ASP A 88 28.36 25.90 8.30
N TRP A 89 29.42 25.38 7.66
CA TRP A 89 30.77 25.36 8.21
C TRP A 89 31.31 26.75 8.55
N VAL A 90 30.79 27.80 7.93
CA VAL A 90 31.19 29.19 8.19
C VAL A 90 30.72 29.63 9.57
N MET A 91 29.48 29.28 9.96
CA MET A 91 29.00 29.48 11.33
C MET A 91 29.68 28.52 12.32
N TYR A 92 29.93 27.27 11.92
CA TYR A 92 30.59 26.29 12.79
C TYR A 92 32.02 26.71 13.19
N ALA A 93 32.78 27.32 12.28
CA ALA A 93 34.15 27.77 12.55
C ALA A 93 34.25 29.12 13.28
N THR A 94 33.17 29.91 13.33
CA THR A 94 33.15 31.24 13.96
C THR A 94 32.37 31.28 15.27
N ALA A 95 31.65 30.21 15.62
CA ALA A 95 31.19 29.99 16.97
C ALA A 95 32.43 29.99 17.90
N PRO A 96 32.40 30.74 19.01
CA PRO A 96 33.53 30.77 19.93
C PRO A 96 33.86 29.33 20.30
N THR A 97 35.14 28.97 20.21
CA THR A 97 35.69 27.73 20.74
C THR A 97 35.54 27.75 22.27
N GLU A 98 34.32 27.67 22.76
CA GLU A 98 34.07 27.28 24.13
C GLU A 98 34.35 25.79 24.21
N SER A 99 35.27 25.47 25.10
CA SER A 99 35.70 24.15 25.57
C SER A 99 34.56 23.34 26.21
N SER A 100 33.34 23.40 25.67
CA SER A 100 32.13 22.79 26.21
C SER A 100 31.23 22.14 25.16
N VAL A 101 31.71 21.89 23.94
CA VAL A 101 31.17 20.75 23.16
C VAL A 101 31.75 19.48 23.77
N THR A 102 31.38 19.22 25.02
CA THR A 102 31.40 17.89 25.60
C THR A 102 30.63 17.03 24.59
N GLN A 103 31.27 15.98 24.10
CA GLN A 103 30.57 14.86 23.49
C GLN A 103 29.40 14.57 24.41
N HIS A 104 28.19 14.94 23.98
CA HIS A 104 27.04 14.73 24.85
C HIS A 104 26.97 13.22 25.06
N ASP A 105 27.14 12.78 26.31
CA ASP A 105 26.71 11.46 26.79
C ASP A 105 25.17 11.33 26.71
N THR A 106 24.52 12.07 25.81
CA THR A 106 23.12 11.83 25.47
C THR A 106 23.09 10.48 24.76
N PRO A 107 22.27 9.53 25.24
CA PRO A 107 22.09 8.26 24.56
C PRO A 107 21.78 8.54 23.09
N ALA A 108 22.31 7.69 22.21
CA ALA A 108 22.01 7.77 20.78
C ALA A 108 20.49 7.96 20.62
N ILE A 109 20.08 8.97 19.82
CA ILE A 109 18.67 9.19 19.50
C ILE A 109 18.15 7.84 19.05
N ASP A 110 17.26 7.26 19.86
CA ASP A 110 16.64 6.03 19.45
C ASP A 110 15.77 6.42 18.26
N LEU A 111 16.04 5.83 17.09
CA LEU A 111 15.20 6.08 15.91
C LEU A 111 13.73 5.68 16.17
N SER A 112 13.47 4.92 17.23
CA SER A 112 12.12 4.70 17.77
C SER A 112 11.45 5.97 18.31
N ASP A 113 12.19 7.01 18.72
CA ASP A 113 11.66 8.32 19.16
C ASP A 113 11.08 9.14 17.99
N LEU A 114 11.45 8.80 16.76
CA LEU A 114 11.01 9.53 15.55
C LEU A 114 9.78 8.91 14.88
N SER A 115 9.12 7.91 15.47
CA SER A 115 7.92 7.32 14.89
C SER A 115 6.68 8.20 15.15
N PRO A 116 5.94 8.63 14.12
CA PRO A 116 4.64 9.26 14.31
C PRO A 116 3.71 8.33 15.11
N GLY A 117 2.96 8.88 16.06
CA GLY A 117 2.00 8.12 16.87
C GLY A 117 2.66 7.31 17.98
N LYS A 118 3.92 7.63 18.33
CA LYS A 118 4.64 6.95 19.41
C LYS A 118 3.86 7.01 20.71
N VAL A 119 3.70 5.84 21.34
CA VAL A 119 3.15 5.69 22.69
C VAL A 119 4.28 5.81 23.70
N VAL A 120 4.22 6.72 24.66
CA VAL A 120 5.26 6.89 25.69
C VAL A 120 4.64 6.96 27.07
N PRO A 121 5.36 6.60 28.14
CA PRO A 121 4.87 6.84 29.50
C PRO A 121 4.68 8.33 29.74
N THR A 122 3.71 8.70 30.59
CA THR A 122 3.59 10.09 31.06
C THR A 122 4.77 10.49 31.95
N ASP A 123 5.03 11.79 32.08
CA ASP A 123 5.93 12.35 33.09
C ASP A 123 5.16 13.33 34.01
N PRO A 124 4.94 13.00 35.30
CA PRO A 124 5.45 11.82 36.01
C PRO A 124 4.82 10.51 35.55
N ALA A 125 5.56 9.40 35.74
CA ALA A 125 5.08 8.06 35.41
C ALA A 125 3.77 7.73 36.14
N SER A 126 2.81 7.19 35.42
CA SER A 126 1.47 6.82 35.89
C SER A 126 0.94 5.64 35.09
N LEU A 127 -0.31 5.21 35.34
CA LEU A 127 -1.00 4.23 34.49
C LEU A 127 -1.59 4.84 33.20
N SER A 128 -1.18 6.06 32.85
CA SER A 128 -1.50 6.69 31.57
C SER A 128 -0.30 6.65 30.64
N VAL A 129 -0.58 6.66 29.33
CA VAL A 129 0.44 6.84 28.28
C VAL A 129 0.08 8.03 27.41
N ASP A 130 1.10 8.77 26.99
CA ASP A 130 1.00 9.84 26.01
C ASP A 130 1.23 9.30 24.60
N VAL A 131 0.32 9.62 23.68
CA VAL A 131 0.50 9.40 22.25
C VAL A 131 0.94 10.71 21.60
N ARG A 132 2.10 10.70 20.96
CA ARG A 132 2.63 11.87 20.25
C ARG A 132 1.79 12.17 19.01
N ALA A 133 1.71 13.45 18.65
CA ALA A 133 0.98 13.91 17.46
C ALA A 133 1.43 13.18 16.19
N PHE A 134 0.50 12.92 15.27
CA PHE A 134 0.79 12.27 13.99
C PHE A 134 -0.28 12.53 12.93
N LEU A 135 0.07 12.19 11.69
CA LEU A 135 -0.85 12.21 10.56
C LEU A 135 -1.24 10.78 10.21
N TYR A 136 -2.51 10.58 9.90
CA TYR A 136 -3.03 9.29 9.45
C TYR A 136 -4.07 9.48 8.35
N VAL A 137 -4.44 8.37 7.70
CA VAL A 137 -5.45 8.35 6.65
C VAL A 137 -6.74 7.80 7.22
N ASN A 138 -7.83 8.52 7.03
CA ASN A 138 -9.18 8.10 7.38
C ASN A 138 -10.09 8.27 6.16
N GLY A 139 -10.50 7.15 5.56
CA GLY A 139 -11.09 7.14 4.22
C GLY A 139 -10.16 7.79 3.19
N ASP A 140 -10.65 8.80 2.47
CA ASP A 140 -9.89 9.53 1.46
C ASP A 140 -9.15 10.78 2.00
N SER A 141 -9.20 11.01 3.31
CA SER A 141 -8.66 12.23 3.93
C SER A 141 -7.43 11.95 4.79
N ALA A 142 -6.45 12.84 4.72
CA ALA A 142 -5.36 12.89 5.71
C ALA A 142 -5.83 13.71 6.92
N VAL A 143 -5.80 13.09 8.10
CA VAL A 143 -6.23 13.69 9.37
C VAL A 143 -5.00 13.85 10.28
N GLU A 144 -4.98 14.94 11.05
CA GLU A 144 -3.93 15.23 12.02
C GLU A 144 -4.47 14.96 13.43
N TYR A 145 -3.83 14.04 14.14
CA TYR A 145 -4.03 13.87 15.57
C TYR A 145 -3.02 14.72 16.32
N GLY A 146 -3.52 15.64 17.16
CA GLY A 146 -2.70 16.60 17.91
C GLY A 146 -1.89 16.01 19.08
N GLY A 147 -2.01 14.71 19.32
CA GLY A 147 -1.46 14.04 20.50
C GLY A 147 -2.42 14.10 21.68
N GLY A 148 -2.23 13.21 22.64
CA GLY A 148 -3.05 13.16 23.85
C GLY A 148 -2.69 11.97 24.74
N ALA A 149 -3.23 11.98 25.96
CA ALA A 149 -3.03 10.90 26.92
C ALA A 149 -4.24 9.96 26.96
N ILE A 150 -4.00 8.69 27.26
CA ILE A 150 -5.02 7.70 27.59
C ILE A 150 -4.71 7.05 28.94
N ASP A 151 -5.71 6.99 29.82
CA ASP A 151 -5.62 6.35 31.14
C ASP A 151 -5.95 4.86 31.05
N LEU A 152 -5.00 4.00 31.39
CA LEU A 152 -5.12 2.55 31.36
C LEU A 152 -5.38 1.94 32.73
N THR A 153 -5.74 2.75 33.75
CA THR A 153 -6.03 2.26 35.11
C THR A 153 -7.10 1.18 35.12
N ALA A 154 -8.13 1.29 34.26
CA ALA A 154 -9.19 0.29 34.16
C ALA A 154 -8.76 -1.02 33.47
N ASN A 155 -7.59 -1.02 32.81
CA ASN A 155 -7.07 -2.15 32.04
C ASN A 155 -6.13 -3.04 32.87
N VAL A 156 -5.63 -2.55 34.01
CA VAL A 156 -4.81 -3.34 34.94
C VAL A 156 -5.58 -4.60 35.38
N PRO A 157 -4.99 -5.81 35.26
CA PRO A 157 -5.66 -7.04 35.68
C PRO A 157 -6.12 -6.98 37.14
N GLY A 158 -7.40 -7.31 37.41
CA GLY A 158 -7.94 -7.39 38.77
C GLY A 158 -7.59 -8.70 39.52
N VAL A 159 -6.94 -9.64 38.84
CA VAL A 159 -6.49 -10.93 39.37
C VAL A 159 -5.02 -11.14 39.00
N ALA A 160 -4.32 -12.02 39.72
CA ALA A 160 -2.91 -12.32 39.46
C ALA A 160 -2.66 -12.73 38.00
N GLY A 161 -1.66 -12.10 37.38
CA GLY A 161 -1.32 -12.27 35.97
C GLY A 161 -0.91 -10.94 35.33
N HIS A 162 -0.72 -10.98 34.02
CA HIS A 162 -0.47 -9.81 33.19
C HIS A 162 -1.30 -9.91 31.90
N ARG A 163 -1.40 -8.81 31.16
CA ARG A 163 -2.07 -8.77 29.85
C ARG A 163 -1.43 -7.73 28.96
N TYR A 164 -1.58 -7.92 27.66
CA TYR A 164 -1.34 -6.86 26.69
C TYR A 164 -2.58 -6.00 26.49
N VAL A 165 -2.36 -4.69 26.44
CA VAL A 165 -3.36 -3.67 26.13
C VAL A 165 -2.95 -2.97 24.85
N LEU A 166 -3.77 -3.10 23.82
CA LEU A 166 -3.55 -2.42 22.55
C LEU A 166 -4.00 -0.97 22.70
N VAL A 167 -3.11 -0.02 22.48
CA VAL A 167 -3.43 1.40 22.31
C VAL A 167 -3.55 1.68 20.82
N TYR A 168 -4.69 2.24 20.42
CA TYR A 168 -4.99 2.51 19.02
C TYR A 168 -5.74 3.83 18.85
N MET A 169 -5.71 4.36 17.63
CA MET A 169 -6.57 5.46 17.19
C MET A 169 -7.85 4.88 16.61
N ASP A 170 -9.00 5.18 17.18
CA ASP A 170 -10.30 4.84 16.63
C ASP A 170 -10.64 5.83 15.49
N LEU A 171 -10.68 5.30 14.27
CA LEU A 171 -10.91 6.06 13.05
C LEU A 171 -12.37 6.55 12.94
N ASP A 172 -13.32 5.93 13.62
CA ASP A 172 -14.71 6.38 13.60
C ASP A 172 -14.93 7.60 14.49
N THR A 173 -14.23 7.63 15.64
CA THR A 173 -14.39 8.70 16.65
C THR A 173 -13.27 9.73 16.65
N ASP A 174 -12.17 9.49 15.92
CA ASP A 174 -10.94 10.31 15.94
C ASP A 174 -10.44 10.53 17.38
N SER A 175 -10.35 9.42 18.12
CA SER A 175 -9.94 9.44 19.52
C SER A 175 -9.09 8.22 19.89
N LEU A 176 -8.27 8.37 20.93
CA LEU A 176 -7.51 7.24 21.46
C LEU A 176 -8.44 6.27 22.18
N ALA A 177 -8.22 4.99 21.93
CA ALA A 177 -8.90 3.90 22.59
C ALA A 177 -7.91 2.80 23.00
N ALA A 178 -8.38 1.91 23.87
CA ALA A 178 -7.61 0.79 24.38
C ALA A 178 -8.43 -0.51 24.35
N GLU A 179 -7.83 -1.59 23.85
CA GLU A 179 -8.44 -2.93 23.81
C GLU A 179 -7.66 -3.89 24.70
N ASN A 180 -8.38 -4.73 25.47
CA ASN A 180 -7.77 -5.66 26.41
C ASN A 180 -7.51 -7.02 25.79
N GLY A 181 -6.33 -7.57 26.03
CA GLY A 181 -6.03 -8.96 25.77
C GLY A 181 -6.48 -9.86 26.92
N ASP A 182 -6.30 -11.17 26.73
CA ASP A 182 -6.53 -12.15 27.78
C ASP A 182 -5.52 -11.99 28.92
N ILE A 183 -5.98 -12.22 30.15
CA ILE A 183 -5.08 -12.32 31.31
C ILE A 183 -4.39 -13.67 31.27
N VAL A 184 -3.07 -13.67 31.32
CA VAL A 184 -2.26 -14.88 31.45
C VAL A 184 -1.38 -14.82 32.70
N ALA A 185 -0.88 -15.97 33.14
CA ALA A 185 0.09 -16.02 34.22
C ALA A 185 1.42 -15.38 33.75
N VAL A 186 2.13 -14.69 34.65
CA VAL A 186 3.39 -13.95 34.38
C VAL A 186 4.49 -14.79 33.69
N ALA A 187 4.43 -16.12 33.81
CA ALA A 187 5.39 -17.02 33.15
C ALA A 187 5.05 -17.37 31.69
N LEU A 188 3.90 -16.91 31.18
CA LEU A 188 3.42 -17.15 29.83
C LEU A 188 3.47 -15.85 29.03
N THR A 189 3.51 -15.95 27.71
CA THR A 189 3.40 -14.77 26.84
C THR A 189 1.93 -14.51 26.54
N ALA A 190 1.45 -13.31 26.86
CA ALA A 190 0.10 -12.87 26.49
C ALA A 190 -0.03 -12.79 24.96
N ALA A 191 -1.21 -13.06 24.42
CA ALA A 191 -1.50 -12.74 23.03
C ALA A 191 -1.81 -11.23 22.92
N ALA A 192 -1.32 -10.59 21.86
CA ALA A 192 -1.75 -9.23 21.54
C ALA A 192 -3.26 -9.23 21.23
N PRO A 193 -4.02 -8.21 21.68
CA PRO A 193 -5.42 -8.06 21.29
C PRO A 193 -5.54 -7.93 19.77
N ASP A 194 -6.63 -8.45 19.20
CA ASP A 194 -6.96 -8.18 17.81
C ASP A 194 -7.23 -6.67 17.63
N VAL A 195 -6.72 -6.11 16.54
CA VAL A 195 -6.94 -4.70 16.21
C VAL A 195 -8.38 -4.55 15.72
N PRO A 196 -9.19 -3.63 16.29
CA PRO A 196 -10.53 -3.34 15.77
C PRO A 196 -10.49 -2.94 14.30
N GLU A 197 -11.55 -3.23 13.54
CA GLU A 197 -11.61 -2.90 12.11
C GLU A 197 -11.45 -1.39 11.83
N SER A 198 -11.95 -0.55 12.74
CA SER A 198 -11.78 0.91 12.71
C SER A 198 -10.55 1.39 13.48
N GLY A 199 -9.67 0.50 13.94
CA GLY A 199 -8.52 0.86 14.77
C GLY A 199 -7.22 0.97 13.98
N LEU A 200 -6.49 2.07 14.14
CA LEU A 200 -5.09 2.18 13.73
C LEU A 200 -4.18 1.87 14.95
N PRO A 201 -3.48 0.73 14.96
CA PRO A 201 -2.70 0.29 16.11
C PRO A 201 -1.45 1.16 16.28
N LEU A 202 -1.19 1.61 17.52
CA LEU A 202 -0.07 2.52 17.85
C LEU A 202 0.98 1.83 18.72
N GLY A 203 0.55 1.07 19.72
CA GLY A 203 1.45 0.34 20.61
C GLY A 203 0.71 -0.69 21.46
N ILE A 204 1.47 -1.59 22.07
CA ILE A 204 1.01 -2.50 23.11
C ILE A 204 1.66 -2.10 24.41
N VAL A 205 0.88 -2.09 25.48
CA VAL A 205 1.34 -1.93 26.85
C VAL A 205 1.16 -3.25 27.58
N ASP A 206 2.21 -3.80 28.17
CA ASP A 206 2.11 -4.90 29.13
C ASP A 206 1.70 -4.34 30.49
N LEU A 207 0.63 -4.88 31.07
CA LEU A 207 0.15 -4.48 32.39
C LEU A 207 0.05 -5.69 33.31
N GLU A 208 0.74 -5.61 34.45
CA GLU A 208 0.70 -6.62 35.51
C GLU A 208 -0.30 -6.27 36.62
N ASN A 209 -0.81 -7.30 37.31
CA ASN A 209 -1.67 -7.11 38.47
C ASN A 209 -0.98 -6.28 39.58
N GLY A 210 -1.61 -5.18 39.98
CA GLY A 210 -1.10 -4.30 41.05
C GLY A 210 -0.06 -3.28 40.60
N GLU A 211 0.18 -3.18 39.30
CA GLU A 211 1.01 -2.14 38.71
C GLU A 211 0.43 -0.75 38.94
N ALA A 212 1.32 0.24 39.13
CA ALA A 212 0.95 1.62 39.46
C ALA A 212 1.53 2.66 38.50
N THR A 213 2.48 2.26 37.66
CA THR A 213 3.19 3.13 36.74
C THR A 213 3.62 2.34 35.53
N ILE A 214 3.49 2.92 34.35
CA ILE A 214 4.02 2.38 33.09
C ILE A 214 5.40 3.00 32.86
N THR A 215 6.34 2.19 32.39
CA THR A 215 7.69 2.59 31.99
C THR A 215 7.91 2.31 30.51
N GLY A 216 9.07 2.73 29.97
CA GLY A 216 9.39 2.48 28.57
C GLY A 216 9.54 0.99 28.24
N ASP A 217 9.91 0.16 29.22
CA ASP A 217 10.11 -1.28 29.04
C ASP A 217 8.77 -2.02 28.89
N ASP A 218 7.67 -1.44 29.38
CA ASP A 218 6.33 -2.00 29.33
C ASP A 218 5.64 -1.73 27.98
N ILE A 219 6.25 -0.91 27.11
CA ILE A 219 5.64 -0.45 25.86
C ILE A 219 6.36 -1.05 24.65
N ALA A 220 5.64 -1.87 23.89
CA ALA A 220 6.05 -2.30 22.56
C ALA A 220 5.37 -1.42 21.48
N GLN A 221 6.16 -0.63 20.74
CA GLN A 221 5.60 0.18 19.65
C GLN A 221 5.12 -0.72 18.50
N TYR A 222 3.92 -0.46 17.98
CA TYR A 222 3.61 -0.88 16.62
C TYR A 222 4.40 0.05 15.71
N LYS A 223 5.63 -0.36 15.39
CA LYS A 223 6.47 0.31 14.41
C LYS A 223 5.81 0.11 13.05
N ALA A 224 4.78 0.90 12.77
CA ALA A 224 4.03 0.84 11.54
C ALA A 224 5.00 1.14 10.40
N MET A 225 5.46 0.07 9.74
CA MET A 225 5.60 0.13 8.29
C MET A 225 4.22 0.54 7.79
N TYR A 226 4.04 1.84 7.57
CA TYR A 226 2.89 2.50 6.94
C TYR A 226 2.77 2.07 5.46
N LEU A 227 2.78 0.76 5.24
CA LEU A 227 2.43 0.06 4.01
C LEU A 227 1.26 -0.89 4.27
N SER A 228 0.67 -0.86 5.46
CA SER A 228 -0.62 -1.48 5.75
C SER A 228 -1.73 -0.50 5.38
N VAL A 229 -1.92 -0.29 4.07
CA VAL A 229 -3.27 -0.10 3.54
C VAL A 229 -3.91 -1.49 3.70
N GLY A 230 -4.60 -1.70 4.81
CA GLY A 230 -5.31 -2.93 5.18
C GLY A 230 -4.60 -4.23 4.79
N THR A 231 -3.78 -4.82 5.66
CA THR A 231 -3.40 -6.23 5.49
C THR A 231 -4.61 -7.12 5.78
N PHE A 232 -5.57 -7.12 4.86
CA PHE A 232 -6.59 -8.14 4.77
C PHE A 232 -5.86 -9.46 4.50
N THR A 233 -5.72 -10.29 5.53
CA THR A 233 -5.01 -11.56 5.43
C THR A 233 -5.83 -12.61 4.69
N THR A 234 -7.12 -12.34 4.47
CA THR A 234 -8.04 -13.19 3.73
C THR A 234 -8.91 -12.36 2.80
N PHE A 235 -9.39 -12.97 1.71
CA PHE A 235 -10.32 -12.32 0.79
C PHE A 235 -11.61 -11.87 1.48
N LEU A 236 -12.16 -12.67 2.42
CA LEU A 236 -13.38 -12.34 3.16
C LEU A 236 -13.23 -11.16 4.14
N ALA A 237 -12.00 -10.74 4.44
CA ALA A 237 -11.75 -9.59 5.30
C ALA A 237 -11.93 -8.26 4.56
N LEU A 238 -12.01 -8.29 3.22
CA LEU A 238 -12.29 -7.10 2.42
C LEU A 238 -13.75 -6.67 2.62
N GLY A 239 -13.97 -5.39 2.88
CA GLY A 239 -15.31 -4.84 3.20
C GLY A 239 -16.33 -4.92 2.06
N ASP A 240 -15.88 -5.16 0.83
CA ASP A 240 -16.71 -5.32 -0.37
C ASP A 240 -16.91 -6.79 -0.77
N THR A 241 -16.50 -7.76 0.05
CA THR A 241 -16.65 -9.19 -0.24
C THR A 241 -17.76 -9.84 0.58
N PRO A 242 -18.32 -10.98 0.13
CA PRO A 242 -19.27 -11.75 0.93
C PRO A 242 -18.64 -12.20 2.26
N ALA A 243 -19.40 -12.20 3.35
CA ALA A 243 -18.88 -12.51 4.69
C ALA A 243 -18.52 -14.00 4.95
N THR A 244 -18.82 -14.91 4.01
CA THR A 244 -18.53 -16.35 4.18
C THR A 244 -18.47 -17.12 2.87
N TYR A 245 -17.61 -18.14 2.81
CA TYR A 245 -17.62 -19.13 1.72
C TYR A 245 -18.69 -20.23 1.89
N ALA A 246 -19.38 -20.31 3.03
CA ALA A 246 -20.32 -21.38 3.31
C ALA A 246 -21.44 -21.45 2.26
N GLY A 247 -21.60 -22.61 1.61
CA GLY A 247 -22.59 -22.81 0.55
C GLY A 247 -22.17 -22.32 -0.84
N SER A 248 -20.98 -21.71 -0.98
CA SER A 248 -20.47 -21.14 -2.25
C SER A 248 -19.42 -22.02 -2.92
N GLY A 249 -19.46 -23.34 -2.69
CA GLY A 249 -18.57 -24.27 -3.38
C GLY A 249 -18.80 -24.23 -4.89
N GLU A 250 -17.72 -24.08 -5.66
CA GLU A 250 -17.74 -23.93 -7.14
C GLU A 250 -18.29 -22.58 -7.66
N TYR A 251 -18.50 -21.59 -6.79
CA TYR A 251 -18.94 -20.27 -7.21
C TYR A 251 -17.77 -19.44 -7.78
N LEU A 252 -18.08 -18.54 -8.71
CA LEU A 252 -17.17 -17.52 -9.23
C LEU A 252 -17.38 -16.20 -8.46
N VAL A 253 -16.33 -15.38 -8.42
CA VAL A 253 -16.41 -14.00 -7.93
C VAL A 253 -16.72 -13.07 -9.11
N ARG A 254 -17.68 -12.17 -8.94
CA ARG A 254 -17.92 -11.05 -9.86
C ARG A 254 -18.31 -9.79 -9.12
N VAL A 255 -18.30 -8.65 -9.81
CA VAL A 255 -18.93 -7.41 -9.33
C VAL A 255 -20.45 -7.58 -9.38
N ASN A 256 -21.15 -7.12 -8.36
CA ASN A 256 -22.61 -7.17 -8.27
C ASN A 256 -23.26 -6.21 -9.30
N ALA A 257 -24.59 -6.27 -9.43
CA ALA A 257 -25.32 -5.39 -10.34
C ALA A 257 -25.32 -3.90 -9.93
N GLY A 258 -24.96 -3.60 -8.67
CA GLY A 258 -24.84 -2.24 -8.13
C GLY A 258 -23.48 -1.59 -8.37
N GLU A 259 -22.50 -2.35 -8.86
CA GLU A 259 -21.12 -1.92 -9.08
C GLU A 259 -20.38 -1.45 -7.80
N ASP A 260 -20.85 -1.89 -6.63
CA ASP A 260 -20.37 -1.42 -5.31
C ASP A 260 -19.86 -2.54 -4.40
N ALA A 261 -20.00 -3.80 -4.81
CA ALA A 261 -19.47 -4.95 -4.07
C ALA A 261 -19.15 -6.14 -4.98
N LEU A 262 -18.42 -7.10 -4.42
CA LEU A 262 -18.20 -8.43 -4.98
C LEU A 262 -19.27 -9.40 -4.46
N GLU A 263 -19.72 -10.30 -5.32
CA GLU A 263 -20.64 -11.39 -4.97
C GLU A 263 -20.13 -12.73 -5.47
N PHE A 264 -20.52 -13.79 -4.76
CA PHE A 264 -20.36 -15.16 -5.23
C PHE A 264 -21.56 -15.53 -6.10
N VAL A 265 -21.29 -15.96 -7.33
CA VAL A 265 -22.32 -16.49 -8.24
C VAL A 265 -21.98 -17.91 -8.63
N ALA A 266 -23.00 -18.76 -8.79
CA ALA A 266 -22.79 -20.15 -9.18
C ALA A 266 -21.92 -20.21 -10.44
N GLY A 267 -20.74 -20.83 -10.31
CA GLY A 267 -19.81 -20.99 -11.41
C GLY A 267 -20.29 -22.12 -12.31
N GLY A 268 -20.38 -21.84 -13.61
CA GLY A 268 -20.85 -22.85 -14.55
C GLY A 268 -22.37 -22.95 -14.55
N GLY A 269 -23.01 -21.97 -15.17
CA GLY A 269 -24.07 -22.37 -16.07
C GLY A 269 -23.52 -23.47 -17.01
N ASN A 270 -24.29 -24.52 -17.26
CA ASN A 270 -23.94 -25.44 -18.34
C ASN A 270 -23.81 -24.63 -19.65
N PHE A 271 -23.22 -25.19 -20.72
CA PHE A 271 -23.10 -24.45 -21.98
C PHE A 271 -24.42 -23.80 -22.45
N LEU A 272 -25.59 -24.35 -22.09
CA LEU A 272 -26.93 -23.80 -22.38
C LEU A 272 -27.37 -22.60 -21.54
N ALA A 273 -26.60 -22.22 -20.52
CA ALA A 273 -26.88 -21.09 -19.65
C ALA A 273 -26.13 -19.81 -20.08
N LEU A 274 -25.39 -19.88 -21.19
CA LEU A 274 -24.89 -18.70 -21.88
C LEU A 274 -26.05 -18.08 -22.67
N ASP A 275 -26.12 -16.74 -22.71
CA ASP A 275 -27.22 -16.03 -23.37
C ASP A 275 -27.23 -16.19 -24.89
N ASP A 276 -26.10 -16.61 -25.47
CA ASP A 276 -25.88 -16.80 -26.89
C ASP A 276 -25.91 -18.28 -27.32
N THR A 277 -26.34 -19.21 -26.46
CA THR A 277 -26.43 -20.64 -26.81
C THR A 277 -27.86 -21.13 -26.95
N PRO A 278 -28.09 -22.28 -27.62
CA PRO A 278 -29.42 -22.88 -27.70
C PRO A 278 -29.94 -23.24 -26.30
N ALA A 279 -31.24 -23.05 -26.05
CA ALA A 279 -31.85 -23.32 -24.73
C ALA A 279 -31.98 -24.82 -24.38
N SER A 280 -31.62 -25.74 -25.28
CA SER A 280 -31.76 -27.19 -25.06
C SER A 280 -30.85 -28.03 -25.97
N TYR A 281 -30.43 -29.20 -25.47
CA TYR A 281 -29.82 -30.27 -26.28
C TYR A 281 -30.84 -31.21 -26.93
N VAL A 282 -32.14 -31.08 -26.64
CA VAL A 282 -33.16 -32.01 -27.12
C VAL A 282 -33.22 -31.99 -28.65
N GLY A 283 -32.90 -33.13 -29.27
CA GLY A 283 -32.85 -33.28 -30.73
C GLY A 283 -31.49 -32.95 -31.37
N SER A 284 -30.50 -32.51 -30.59
CA SER A 284 -29.18 -32.09 -31.10
C SER A 284 -28.10 -33.18 -31.02
N GLY A 285 -28.48 -34.44 -30.86
CA GLY A 285 -27.55 -35.56 -30.82
C GLY A 285 -26.73 -35.67 -32.12
N GLY A 286 -25.41 -35.52 -32.03
CA GLY A 286 -24.50 -35.55 -33.20
C GLY A 286 -24.36 -34.22 -33.93
N MET A 287 -24.91 -33.13 -33.41
CA MET A 287 -24.71 -31.77 -33.92
C MET A 287 -23.44 -31.12 -33.33
N ALA A 288 -22.90 -30.14 -34.03
CA ALA A 288 -21.85 -29.25 -33.53
C ALA A 288 -22.45 -27.88 -33.17
N ALA A 289 -21.88 -27.22 -32.17
CA ALA A 289 -22.14 -25.80 -31.95
C ALA A 289 -21.42 -24.99 -33.04
N VAL A 290 -22.15 -24.15 -33.75
CA VAL A 290 -21.65 -23.27 -34.81
C VAL A 290 -22.20 -21.86 -34.61
N VAL A 291 -21.54 -20.85 -35.17
CA VAL A 291 -22.09 -19.48 -35.20
C VAL A 291 -23.27 -19.44 -36.18
N ASN A 292 -24.37 -18.81 -35.76
CA ASN A 292 -25.56 -18.66 -36.59
C ASN A 292 -25.32 -17.69 -37.77
N VAL A 293 -26.27 -17.61 -38.71
CA VAL A 293 -26.13 -16.77 -39.92
C VAL A 293 -26.06 -15.27 -39.60
N ALA A 294 -26.62 -14.83 -38.47
CA ALA A 294 -26.61 -13.43 -38.04
C ALA A 294 -25.31 -13.05 -37.30
N GLU A 295 -24.44 -14.02 -37.00
CA GLU A 295 -23.18 -13.85 -36.27
C GLU A 295 -23.35 -13.30 -34.84
N ASP A 296 -24.52 -13.52 -34.23
CA ASP A 296 -24.89 -12.99 -32.91
C ASP A 296 -25.20 -14.08 -31.86
N ALA A 297 -25.22 -15.34 -32.25
CA ALA A 297 -25.42 -16.48 -31.35
C ALA A 297 -24.80 -17.77 -31.90
N LEU A 298 -24.78 -18.80 -31.05
CA LEU A 298 -24.48 -20.18 -31.39
C LEU A 298 -25.76 -20.95 -31.68
N GLU A 299 -25.71 -21.85 -32.66
CA GLU A 299 -26.76 -22.82 -32.95
C GLU A 299 -26.19 -24.23 -33.04
N PHE A 300 -27.02 -25.25 -32.81
CA PHE A 300 -26.65 -26.63 -33.08
C PHE A 300 -26.97 -26.97 -34.53
N ALA A 301 -25.93 -27.15 -35.34
CA ALA A 301 -26.05 -27.57 -36.72
C ALA A 301 -25.45 -28.96 -36.92
N THR A 302 -25.96 -29.70 -37.92
CA THR A 302 -25.26 -30.90 -38.37
C THR A 302 -23.85 -30.48 -38.81
N PRO A 303 -22.78 -31.14 -38.32
CA PRO A 303 -21.43 -30.82 -38.75
C PRO A 303 -21.39 -30.96 -40.27
N GLY A 304 -21.32 -29.82 -40.96
CA GLY A 304 -21.01 -29.84 -42.37
C GLY A 304 -19.64 -30.48 -42.46
N TRP A 305 -19.51 -31.58 -43.20
CA TRP A 305 -18.19 -32.00 -43.65
C TRP A 305 -17.70 -30.89 -44.58
N VAL A 306 -17.05 -29.87 -44.01
CA VAL A 306 -16.23 -28.95 -44.77
C VAL A 306 -15.02 -29.78 -45.19
N VAL A 307 -15.19 -30.57 -46.24
CA VAL A 307 -14.10 -30.68 -47.20
C VAL A 307 -13.98 -29.24 -47.71
N GLU A 308 -12.96 -28.50 -47.28
CA GLU A 308 -12.65 -27.18 -47.86
C GLU A 308 -12.56 -27.34 -49.37
N ARG A 309 -13.68 -27.07 -50.05
CA ARG A 309 -13.95 -27.54 -51.41
C ARG A 309 -13.37 -26.63 -52.48
N ASP A 310 -12.71 -25.56 -52.07
CA ASP A 310 -12.08 -24.59 -52.95
C ASP A 310 -10.53 -24.59 -52.82
N ALA A 311 -9.97 -25.39 -51.92
CA ALA A 311 -8.53 -25.64 -51.89
C ALA A 311 -8.13 -26.76 -52.87
N LEU A 312 -8.05 -26.38 -54.15
CA LEU A 312 -7.18 -26.98 -55.18
C LEU A 312 -7.36 -28.49 -55.48
N ILE A 313 -8.29 -28.81 -56.38
CA ILE A 313 -7.89 -29.68 -57.51
C ILE A 313 -7.80 -28.78 -58.73
N PRO A 314 -6.59 -28.28 -59.08
CA PRO A 314 -6.40 -27.46 -60.26
C PRO A 314 -6.98 -28.18 -61.48
N ALA A 315 -7.65 -27.44 -62.36
CA ALA A 315 -8.17 -28.00 -63.61
C ALA A 315 -7.04 -28.77 -64.33
N GLY A 316 -7.28 -30.06 -64.62
CA GLY A 316 -6.31 -30.95 -65.25
C GLY A 316 -5.37 -31.71 -64.30
N LYS A 317 -5.67 -31.79 -62.99
CA LYS A 317 -4.99 -32.71 -62.06
C LYS A 317 -5.91 -33.79 -61.51
N ASP A 318 -5.33 -34.96 -61.28
CA ASP A 318 -6.02 -36.12 -60.72
C ASP A 318 -6.32 -35.92 -59.23
N ALA A 319 -7.46 -36.46 -58.80
CA ALA A 319 -7.88 -36.46 -57.41
C ALA A 319 -7.55 -37.82 -56.77
N PHE A 320 -6.81 -37.82 -55.66
CA PHE A 320 -6.53 -39.03 -54.88
C PHE A 320 -7.21 -38.95 -53.52
N PHE A 321 -8.12 -39.89 -53.26
CA PHE A 321 -8.73 -40.11 -51.95
C PHE A 321 -8.23 -41.45 -51.41
N VAL A 322 -7.76 -41.47 -50.16
CA VAL A 322 -7.42 -42.70 -49.45
C VAL A 322 -8.56 -42.97 -48.46
N GLY A 323 -9.28 -44.07 -48.66
CA GLY A 323 -10.44 -44.46 -47.86
C GLY A 323 -11.80 -44.25 -48.55
N PRO A 324 -12.91 -44.64 -47.89
CA PRO A 324 -14.23 -44.65 -48.51
C PRO A 324 -14.75 -43.24 -48.78
N LEU A 325 -14.95 -42.92 -50.08
CA LEU A 325 -15.66 -41.73 -50.51
C LEU A 325 -17.18 -41.94 -50.38
N ARG A 326 -17.84 -41.14 -49.54
CA ARG A 326 -19.29 -41.18 -49.41
C ARG A 326 -19.93 -40.00 -50.15
N VAL A 327 -20.57 -40.28 -51.29
CA VAL A 327 -21.36 -39.29 -52.02
C VAL A 327 -22.80 -39.33 -51.51
N VAL A 328 -23.31 -38.20 -51.03
CA VAL A 328 -24.69 -38.09 -50.52
C VAL A 328 -25.66 -37.91 -51.69
N ALA A 329 -26.86 -38.50 -51.58
CA ALA A 329 -27.89 -38.37 -52.61
C ALA A 329 -28.25 -36.89 -52.87
N GLY A 330 -28.30 -36.49 -54.14
CA GLY A 330 -28.57 -35.12 -54.56
C GLY A 330 -27.34 -34.23 -54.73
N VAL A 331 -26.13 -34.70 -54.38
CA VAL A 331 -24.88 -33.98 -54.61
C VAL A 331 -24.25 -34.42 -55.93
N THR A 332 -23.93 -33.46 -56.80
CA THR A 332 -23.18 -33.71 -58.02
C THR A 332 -21.69 -33.47 -57.76
N LEU A 333 -20.88 -34.52 -57.86
CA LEU A 333 -19.43 -34.42 -57.88
C LEU A 333 -18.99 -34.18 -59.32
N THR A 334 -18.41 -33.00 -59.61
CA THR A 334 -17.83 -32.72 -60.93
C THR A 334 -16.32 -32.88 -60.84
N VAL A 335 -15.77 -33.84 -61.58
CA VAL A 335 -14.33 -34.08 -61.66
C VAL A 335 -13.88 -33.75 -63.07
N ASN A 336 -12.97 -32.78 -63.22
CA ASN A 336 -12.41 -32.36 -64.52
C ASN A 336 -11.15 -33.16 -64.88
N GLY A 337 -11.05 -34.42 -64.43
CA GLY A 337 -9.91 -35.34 -64.52
C GLY A 337 -10.29 -36.74 -64.01
N ASP A 338 -9.30 -37.60 -63.79
CA ASP A 338 -9.56 -38.95 -63.25
C ASP A 338 -9.73 -38.92 -61.72
N LEU A 339 -10.68 -39.72 -61.22
CA LEU A 339 -10.94 -39.90 -59.80
C LEU A 339 -10.36 -41.23 -59.35
N TYR A 340 -9.36 -41.19 -58.47
CA TYR A 340 -8.77 -42.38 -57.85
C TYR A 340 -9.23 -42.49 -56.40
N ILE A 341 -9.91 -43.60 -56.09
CA ILE A 341 -10.27 -44.00 -54.74
C ILE A 341 -9.41 -45.21 -54.39
N LEU A 342 -8.43 -45.02 -53.51
CA LEU A 342 -7.56 -46.07 -52.98
C LEU A 342 -8.14 -46.67 -51.70
#